data_AF-A0A938LF19-F1
#
_entry.id   AF-A0A938LF19-F1
#
_cell.length_a   1.000
_cell.length_b   1.000
_cell.length_c   1.000
_cell.angle_alpha   90.00
_cell.angle_beta   90.00
_cell.angle_gamma   90.00
#
_symmetry.space_group_name_H-M   'P 1'
#
loop_
_entity.id
_entity.type
_entity.pdbx_description
1 polymer ?
#
loop_
_entity_poly.entity_id
_entity_poly.type
_entity_poly.pdbx_seq_one_letter_code
_entity_poly.pdbx_strand_id
1 'polypeptide(L)'
;MPCRGRPDPLCTGLMTTVGATMPQVTFLPYDIRLEVPRGTSLLAAADEAAEMVPDDFFVGELCEGRHECGNCCVEVVAGAGNLSPATQGERRLLNDMRHGSAVRTACTARVLGDVTVRILAPVKHTPDRGDAQMQAHP
;
A
#
# COMPACT_ATOMS: atom_id res chain seq x y z
N MET A 1 -29.42 -17.10 38.63
CA MET A 1 -29.29 -17.84 37.35
C MET A 1 -28.83 -16.84 36.28
N PRO A 2 -27.85 -17.20 35.44
CA PRO A 2 -26.95 -16.24 34.80
C PRO A 2 -27.53 -15.54 33.56
N CYS A 3 -26.94 -14.38 33.33
CA CYS A 3 -27.22 -13.32 32.38
C CYS A 3 -27.17 -13.78 30.91
N ARG A 4 -28.14 -13.34 30.10
CA ARG A 4 -28.09 -13.38 28.62
C ARG A 4 -27.78 -11.99 28.07
N GLY A 5 -26.54 -11.53 28.26
CA GLY A 5 -26.01 -10.40 27.50
C GLY A 5 -25.63 -10.90 26.11
N ARG A 6 -26.32 -10.41 25.08
CA ARG A 6 -25.80 -10.47 23.71
C ARG A 6 -24.55 -9.58 23.67
N PRO A 7 -23.40 -10.04 23.14
CA PRO A 7 -22.33 -9.11 22.81
C PRO A 7 -22.80 -8.26 21.62
N ASP A 8 -22.91 -6.95 21.86
CA ASP A 8 -23.10 -5.92 20.84
C ASP A 8 -21.99 -5.99 19.77
N PRO A 9 -22.31 -5.92 18.48
CA PRO A 9 -21.32 -5.91 17.39
C PRO A 9 -20.53 -4.60 17.27
N LEU A 10 -20.66 -3.67 18.23
CA LEU A 10 -19.94 -2.40 18.26
C LEU A 10 -18.54 -2.51 18.90
N CYS A 11 -18.15 -3.72 19.33
CA CYS A 11 -16.78 -4.05 19.74
C CYS A 11 -16.04 -4.80 18.63
N THR A 12 -15.86 -4.18 17.47
CA THR A 12 -14.67 -4.43 16.62
C THR A 12 -13.77 -3.23 16.82
N GLY A 13 -13.23 -3.02 18.01
CA GLY A 13 -11.98 -3.70 18.35
C GLY A 13 -10.84 -2.73 18.03
N LEU A 14 -10.61 -1.79 18.96
CA LEU A 14 -9.44 -0.93 19.09
C LEU A 14 -8.25 -1.29 18.20
N MET A 15 -8.02 -0.50 17.14
CA MET A 15 -6.65 -0.33 16.62
C MET A 15 -5.89 0.56 17.59
N THR A 16 -5.43 -0.11 18.64
CA THR A 16 -4.19 0.12 19.39
C THR A 16 -3.71 1.56 19.50
N THR A 17 -3.85 2.10 20.71
CA THR A 17 -2.97 3.10 21.29
C THR A 17 -1.50 2.66 21.12
N VAL A 18 -0.84 3.10 20.06
CA VAL A 18 0.62 3.02 19.96
C VAL A 18 1.10 4.46 19.96
N GLY A 19 1.98 4.79 20.91
CA GLY A 19 2.84 5.97 20.86
C GLY A 19 3.75 5.86 19.63
N ALA A 20 3.16 6.03 18.46
CA ALA A 20 3.73 5.72 17.18
C ALA A 20 4.37 6.99 16.63
N THR A 21 5.66 6.93 16.40
CA THR A 21 6.30 7.79 15.40
C THR A 21 5.42 7.70 14.14
N MET A 22 4.93 8.83 13.64
CA MET A 22 4.12 8.92 12.42
C MET A 22 5.06 9.27 11.26
N PRO A 23 5.71 8.28 10.63
CA PRO A 23 6.52 8.55 9.45
C PRO A 23 5.69 9.17 8.34
N GLN A 24 6.28 10.16 7.69
CA GLN A 24 5.69 10.82 6.54
C GLN A 24 6.08 10.06 5.26
N VAL A 25 5.07 9.66 4.50
CA VAL A 25 5.22 9.06 3.17
C VAL A 25 4.90 10.13 2.14
N THR A 26 5.84 10.38 1.24
CA THR A 26 5.66 11.34 0.15
C THR A 26 5.54 10.60 -1.18
N PHE A 27 4.47 10.87 -1.93
CA PHE A 27 4.19 10.25 -3.22
C PHE A 27 4.39 11.23 -4.38
N LEU A 28 5.31 10.88 -5.28
CA LEU A 28 5.60 11.62 -6.51
C LEU A 28 4.93 10.93 -7.73
N PRO A 29 4.53 11.70 -8.77
CA PRO A 29 4.76 13.13 -9.01
C PRO A 29 3.77 14.11 -8.32
N TYR A 30 2.80 13.60 -7.56
CA TYR A 30 1.69 14.39 -7.02
C TYR A 30 2.03 15.23 -5.77
N ASP A 31 3.25 15.09 -5.23
CA ASP A 31 3.73 15.71 -3.98
C ASP A 31 2.79 15.51 -2.77
N ILE A 32 2.06 14.40 -2.74
CA ILE A 32 1.14 14.08 -1.64
C ILE A 32 1.95 13.58 -0.47
N ARG A 33 1.66 14.10 0.72
CA ARG A 33 2.33 13.72 1.96
C ARG A 33 1.28 13.17 2.90
N LEU A 34 1.46 11.90 3.27
CA LEU A 34 0.57 11.20 4.18
C LEU A 34 1.37 10.75 5.39
N GLU A 35 0.90 11.10 6.58
CA GLU A 35 1.43 10.57 7.83
C GLU A 35 0.74 9.24 8.12
N VAL A 36 1.52 8.16 8.17
CA VAL A 36 0.99 6.83 8.44
C VAL A 36 1.61 6.24 9.69
N PRO A 37 0.89 5.36 10.42
CA PRO A 37 1.47 4.64 11.53
C PRO A 37 2.70 3.84 11.09
N ARG A 38 3.73 3.81 11.94
CA ARG A 38 4.88 2.94 11.71
C ARG A 38 4.43 1.48 11.58
N GLY A 39 4.86 0.81 10.51
CA GLY A 39 4.52 -0.58 10.19
C GLY A 39 3.38 -0.73 9.18
N THR A 40 2.72 0.37 8.79
CA THR A 40 1.76 0.42 7.68
C THR A 40 2.43 0.05 6.37
N SER A 41 1.73 -0.70 5.51
CA SER A 41 2.23 -1.04 4.17
C SER A 41 2.19 0.20 3.28
N LEU A 42 3.18 0.33 2.39
CA LEU A 42 3.19 1.40 1.38
C LEU A 42 1.93 1.35 0.50
N LEU A 43 1.36 0.16 0.29
CA LEU A 43 0.11 -0.01 -0.42
C LEU A 43 -1.08 0.64 0.30
N ALA A 44 -1.24 0.40 1.61
CA ALA A 44 -2.31 1.03 2.38
C ALA A 44 -2.12 2.55 2.43
N ALA A 45 -0.87 3.02 2.57
CA ALA A 45 -0.57 4.44 2.49
C ALA A 45 -0.91 5.05 1.11
N ALA A 46 -0.74 4.28 0.03
CA ALA A 46 -1.09 4.71 -1.32
C ALA A 46 -2.61 4.70 -1.56
N ASP A 47 -3.34 3.75 -0.98
CA ASP A 47 -4.81 3.67 -1.04
C ASP A 47 -5.46 4.88 -0.35
N GLU A 48 -5.00 5.21 0.85
CA GLU A 48 -5.43 6.42 1.58
C GLU A 48 -5.10 7.71 0.81
N ALA A 49 -3.91 7.76 0.20
CA ALA A 49 -3.53 8.89 -0.65
C ALA A 49 -4.34 8.94 -1.96
N ALA A 50 -4.83 7.80 -2.47
CA ALA A 50 -5.70 7.74 -3.64
C ALA A 50 -7.08 8.34 -3.36
N GLU A 51 -7.62 8.17 -2.16
CA GLU A 51 -8.89 8.80 -1.78
C GLU A 51 -8.80 10.34 -1.70
N MET A 52 -7.60 10.88 -1.44
CA MET A 52 -7.35 12.33 -1.39
C MET A 52 -7.16 12.96 -2.77
N VAL A 53 -7.03 12.15 -3.84
CA VAL A 53 -6.70 12.63 -5.19
C VAL A 53 -7.80 12.22 -6.16
N PRO A 54 -8.39 13.15 -6.92
CA PRO A 54 -9.48 12.84 -7.85
C PRO A 54 -9.01 12.20 -9.19
N ASP A 55 -7.71 11.96 -9.34
CA ASP A 55 -7.03 11.67 -10.61
C ASP A 55 -6.32 10.30 -10.59
N ASP A 56 -5.63 9.92 -11.66
CA ASP A 56 -4.92 8.64 -11.84
C ASP A 56 -3.84 8.38 -10.75
N PHE A 57 -4.23 8.06 -9.51
CA PHE A 57 -3.34 7.77 -8.40
C PHE A 57 -3.78 6.45 -7.78
N PHE A 58 -3.31 5.32 -8.34
CA PHE A 58 -3.55 4.02 -7.73
C PHE A 58 -2.34 3.10 -7.87
N VAL A 59 -2.03 2.42 -6.78
CA VAL A 59 -1.09 1.31 -6.74
C VAL A 59 -1.93 0.07 -6.49
N GLY A 60 -2.14 -0.75 -7.53
CA GLY A 60 -3.01 -1.92 -7.41
C GLY A 60 -2.29 -3.17 -6.96
N GLU A 61 -2.94 -3.97 -6.12
CA GLU A 61 -2.58 -5.38 -5.93
C GLU A 61 -3.57 -6.28 -6.66
N LEU A 62 -3.09 -6.96 -7.72
CA LEU A 62 -3.88 -7.99 -8.41
C LEU A 62 -3.61 -9.39 -7.83
N CYS A 63 -2.44 -9.55 -7.22
CA CYS A 63 -1.91 -10.82 -6.75
C CYS A 63 -1.90 -10.94 -5.22
N GLU A 64 -2.59 -10.05 -4.48
CA GLU A 64 -2.73 -10.11 -3.02
C GLU A 64 -1.39 -10.34 -2.29
N GLY A 65 -0.33 -9.65 -2.72
CA GLY A 65 1.00 -9.79 -2.11
C GLY A 65 1.80 -11.06 -2.47
N ARG A 66 1.40 -11.85 -3.47
CA ARG A 66 2.13 -13.07 -3.92
C ARG A 66 3.42 -12.82 -4.72
N HIS A 67 3.74 -11.56 -5.04
CA HIS A 67 4.91 -11.18 -5.86
C HIS A 67 4.90 -11.78 -7.28
N GLU A 68 3.75 -11.84 -7.93
CA GLU A 68 3.61 -12.40 -9.30
C GLU A 68 3.18 -11.35 -10.33
N CYS A 69 2.50 -10.28 -9.89
CA CYS A 69 1.82 -9.34 -10.79
C CYS A 69 2.61 -8.06 -11.10
N GLY A 70 3.49 -7.60 -10.20
CA GLY A 70 4.26 -6.35 -10.41
C GLY A 70 3.47 -5.04 -10.39
N ASN A 71 2.14 -5.08 -10.38
CA ASN A 71 1.28 -3.88 -10.40
C ASN A 71 1.45 -2.96 -9.17
N CYS A 72 1.98 -3.50 -8.08
CA CYS A 72 2.25 -2.74 -6.85
C CYS A 72 3.69 -2.21 -6.79
N CYS A 73 4.42 -2.16 -7.91
CA CYS A 73 5.79 -1.66 -7.95
C CYS A 73 5.83 -0.12 -7.84
N VAL A 74 6.62 0.35 -6.89
CA VAL A 74 6.91 1.77 -6.66
C VAL A 74 8.41 1.97 -6.62
N GLU A 75 8.88 3.10 -7.11
CA GLU A 75 10.28 3.45 -7.02
C GLU A 75 10.55 4.26 -5.76
N VAL A 76 11.50 3.84 -4.95
CA VAL A 76 11.91 4.56 -3.75
C VAL A 76 12.95 5.59 -4.14
N VAL A 77 12.58 6.87 -4.05
CA VAL A 77 13.45 8.00 -4.37
C VAL A 77 14.32 8.37 -3.17
N ALA A 78 13.75 8.32 -1.96
CA ALA A 78 14.46 8.59 -0.71
C ALA A 78 13.90 7.74 0.43
N GLY A 79 14.73 7.44 1.44
CA GLY A 79 14.28 6.70 2.62
C GLY A 79 14.19 5.17 2.42
N ALA A 80 14.92 4.59 1.46
CA ALA A 80 14.92 3.13 1.24
C ALA A 80 15.35 2.31 2.49
N GLY A 81 16.22 2.87 3.33
CA GLY A 81 16.60 2.27 4.62
C GLY A 81 15.52 2.34 5.70
N ASN A 82 14.48 3.16 5.49
CA ASN A 82 13.33 3.31 6.38
C ASN A 82 12.17 2.39 6.00
N LEU A 83 12.38 1.48 5.04
CA LEU A 83 11.42 0.45 4.65
C LEU A 83 11.82 -0.92 5.19
N SER A 84 10.86 -1.83 5.27
CA SER A 84 11.14 -3.23 5.59
C SER A 84 12.07 -3.88 4.54
N PRO A 85 12.89 -4.87 4.98
CA PRO A 85 13.77 -5.60 4.07
C PRO A 85 12.98 -6.29 2.95
N ALA A 86 13.57 -6.36 1.75
CA ALA A 86 12.97 -7.04 0.61
C ALA A 86 12.90 -8.54 0.83
N THR A 87 11.74 -9.13 0.56
CA THR A 87 11.58 -10.59 0.61
C THR A 87 12.31 -11.23 -0.57
N GLN A 88 12.52 -12.55 -0.51
CA GLN A 88 13.13 -13.27 -1.64
C GLN A 88 12.20 -13.28 -2.87
N GLY A 89 10.88 -13.40 -2.67
CA GLY A 89 9.88 -13.35 -3.75
C GLY A 89 9.90 -12.00 -4.47
N GLU A 90 9.89 -10.90 -3.71
CA GLU A 90 10.01 -9.55 -4.25
C GLU A 90 11.27 -9.36 -5.10
N ARG A 91 12.44 -9.81 -4.61
CA ARG A 91 13.70 -9.70 -5.36
C ARG A 91 13.68 -10.50 -6.67
N ARG A 92 13.05 -11.67 -6.69
CA ARG A 92 12.91 -12.47 -7.92
C ARG A 92 12.03 -11.76 -8.93
N LEU A 93 10.88 -11.26 -8.50
CA LEU A 93 9.97 -10.51 -9.36
C LEU A 93 10.63 -9.26 -9.94
N LEU A 94 11.28 -8.44 -9.10
CA LEU A 94 11.95 -7.22 -9.55
C LEU A 94 13.08 -7.51 -10.54
N ASN A 95 13.81 -8.61 -10.33
CA ASN A 95 14.84 -9.07 -11.26
C ASN A 95 14.26 -9.55 -12.59
N ASP A 96 13.16 -10.30 -12.56
CA ASP A 96 12.47 -10.80 -13.75
C ASP A 96 11.93 -9.65 -14.62
N MET A 97 11.30 -8.66 -13.97
CA MET A 97 10.79 -7.44 -14.62
C MET A 97 11.90 -6.44 -14.99
N ARG A 98 13.17 -6.75 -14.72
CA ARG A 98 14.35 -5.90 -14.97
C ARG A 98 14.24 -4.51 -14.33
N HIS A 99 13.55 -4.40 -13.20
CA HIS A 99 13.50 -3.16 -12.45
C HIS A 99 14.82 -2.93 -11.70
N GLY A 100 15.22 -1.67 -11.58
CA GLY A 100 16.41 -1.28 -10.84
C GLY A 100 16.27 -1.54 -9.34
N SER A 101 17.40 -1.55 -8.62
CA SER A 101 17.45 -1.79 -7.17
C SER A 101 16.71 -0.75 -6.32
N ALA A 102 16.28 0.36 -6.92
CA ALA A 102 15.47 1.40 -6.29
C ALA A 102 13.96 1.07 -6.28
N VAL A 103 13.50 0.06 -7.03
CA VAL A 103 12.09 -0.31 -7.10
C VAL A 103 11.75 -1.34 -6.01
N ARG A 104 10.60 -1.17 -5.36
CA ARG A 104 10.07 -2.05 -4.30
C ARG A 104 8.60 -2.36 -4.58
N THR A 105 8.11 -3.49 -4.07
CA THR A 105 6.68 -3.83 -4.11
C THR A 105 5.97 -3.26 -2.89
N ALA A 106 5.05 -2.32 -3.10
CA ALA A 106 4.31 -1.61 -2.06
C ALA A 106 3.46 -2.54 -1.17
N CYS A 107 3.02 -3.69 -1.70
CA CYS A 107 2.20 -4.67 -0.98
C CYS A 107 2.93 -5.31 0.22
N THR A 108 4.26 -5.45 0.15
CA THR A 108 5.06 -6.05 1.24
C THR A 108 6.06 -5.09 1.88
N ALA A 109 6.25 -3.91 1.30
CA ALA A 109 7.08 -2.86 1.87
C ALA A 109 6.32 -2.16 3.00
N ARG A 110 6.83 -2.26 4.23
CA ARG A 110 6.30 -1.57 5.41
C ARG A 110 7.11 -0.31 5.69
N VAL A 111 6.41 0.76 6.02
CA VAL A 111 6.99 2.08 6.35
C VAL A 111 7.45 2.06 7.80
N LEU A 112 8.75 2.19 8.03
CA LEU A 112 9.35 2.23 9.37
C LEU A 112 9.85 3.64 9.76
N GLY A 113 9.95 4.55 8.79
CA GLY A 113 10.43 5.92 8.90
C GLY A 113 10.04 6.72 7.66
N ASP A 114 10.38 8.00 7.59
CA ASP A 114 10.03 8.87 6.47
C ASP A 114 10.58 8.36 5.14
N VAL A 115 9.76 8.36 4.11
CA VAL A 115 10.09 7.78 2.82
C VAL A 115 9.45 8.58 1.69
N THR A 116 10.18 8.71 0.59
CA THR A 116 9.66 9.32 -0.65
C THR A 116 9.65 8.26 -1.73
N VAL A 117 8.47 8.01 -2.29
CA VAL A 117 8.24 7.04 -3.35
C VAL A 117 7.66 7.72 -4.58
N ARG A 118 8.01 7.20 -5.74
CA ARG A 118 7.49 7.61 -7.04
C ARG A 118 6.65 6.48 -7.61
N ILE A 119 5.43 6.81 -8.02
CA ILE A 119 4.53 5.88 -8.67
C ILE A 119 4.98 5.77 -10.14
N LEU A 120 5.34 4.55 -10.56
CA LEU A 120 5.84 4.29 -11.91
C LEU A 120 4.72 4.08 -12.93
N ALA A 121 3.62 3.45 -12.49
CA ALA A 121 2.46 3.16 -13.31
C ALA A 121 1.19 3.51 -12.53
N PRO A 122 0.81 4.80 -12.49
CA PRO A 122 -0.49 5.17 -11.97
C PRO A 122 -1.58 4.49 -12.82
N VAL A 123 -2.50 3.80 -12.18
CA VAL A 123 -3.71 3.30 -12.84
C VAL A 123 -4.93 4.02 -12.25
N LYS A 124 -6.04 4.07 -12.98
CA LYS A 124 -7.27 4.70 -12.47
C LYS A 124 -7.83 3.88 -11.31
N HIS A 125 -7.92 4.50 -10.14
CA HIS A 125 -8.79 3.99 -9.08
C HIS A 125 -10.23 4.14 -9.59
N THR A 126 -10.78 3.08 -10.16
CA THR A 126 -12.20 3.06 -10.51
C THR A 126 -12.88 2.55 -9.24
N PRO A 127 -13.62 3.38 -8.48
CA PRO A 127 -14.19 2.99 -7.19
C PRO A 127 -15.32 1.95 -7.28
N ASP A 128 -15.41 1.23 -8.40
CA ASP A 128 -16.36 0.13 -8.60
C ASP A 128 -15.85 -1.15 -7.91
N ARG A 129 -15.73 -1.09 -6.59
CA ARG A 129 -15.78 -2.27 -5.71
C ARG A 129 -17.24 -2.54 -5.32
N GLY A 130 -18.14 -2.35 -6.29
CA GLY A 130 -19.57 -2.69 -6.23
C GLY A 130 -19.91 -3.84 -7.17
N ASP A 131 -19.33 -3.88 -8.37
CA ASP A 131 -19.76 -4.82 -9.39
C ASP A 131 -18.57 -5.35 -10.18
N ALA A 132 -18.26 -6.63 -9.95
CA ALA A 132 -17.46 -7.40 -10.86
C ALA A 132 -18.07 -7.32 -12.28
N GLN A 133 -17.50 -6.49 -13.15
CA GLN A 133 -17.71 -6.63 -14.59
C GLN A 133 -16.37 -6.74 -15.31
N MET A 134 -16.04 -8.02 -15.53
CA MET A 134 -15.23 -8.55 -16.61
C MET A 134 -15.34 -7.69 -17.87
N GLN A 135 -14.35 -6.83 -18.12
CA GLN A 135 -14.11 -6.28 -19.44
C GLN A 135 -13.17 -7.24 -20.17
N ALA A 136 -13.77 -8.15 -20.95
CA ALA A 136 -13.09 -8.79 -22.06
C ALA A 136 -12.69 -7.68 -23.06
N HIS A 137 -11.38 -7.55 -23.29
CA HIS A 137 -10.85 -6.75 -24.39
C HIS A 137 -11.01 -7.56 -25.69
N PRO A 138 -11.41 -6.93 -26.82
CA PRO A 138 -11.81 -7.62 -28.05
C PRO A 138 -10.71 -8.48 -28.70
#